data_AF-A0A915YYB6-F1
#
_entry.id   AF-A0A915YYB6-F1
#
_cell.length_a   1.000
_cell.length_b   1.000
_cell.length_c   1.000
_cell.angle_alpha   90.00
_cell.angle_beta   90.00
_cell.angle_gamma   90.00
#
_symmetry.space_group_name_H-M   'P 1'
#
loop_
_entity.id
_entity.type
_entity.pdbx_description
1 polymer ?
#
loop_
_entity_poly.entity_id
_entity_poly.type
_entity_poly.pdbx_seq_one_letter_code
_entity_poly.pdbx_strand_id
1 'polypeptide(L)'
;MQSFLKAPNFSKTFFYKQPQNKYQEFCNAYAYYKQATLCDPKLNREKLSQECASEWKDVKKHDNVFIESKICEYYKTIPTTVRSHQQILMSRNATPSSHHTPTPSTSKQYKEYIDITSLPKNAKSQYDAAVKINSAMKKYLSVNK
;
A
#
# COMPACT_ATOMS: atom_id res chain seq x y z
N MET A 1 19.31 2.73 -12.32
CA MET A 1 17.92 2.73 -12.83
C MET A 1 16.97 2.76 -11.64
N GLN A 2 16.09 3.75 -11.54
CA GLN A 2 14.99 3.71 -10.55
C GLN A 2 13.88 2.80 -11.09
N SER A 3 13.66 1.67 -10.45
CA SER A 3 12.46 0.87 -10.67
C SER A 3 11.31 1.49 -9.90
N PHE A 4 10.45 2.25 -10.58
CA PHE A 4 9.14 2.60 -10.04
C PHE A 4 8.40 1.31 -9.73
N LEU A 5 7.91 1.15 -8.51
CA LEU A 5 7.06 0.04 -8.12
C LEU A 5 5.82 0.07 -9.02
N LYS A 6 5.81 -0.78 -10.06
CA LYS A 6 4.65 -0.95 -10.93
C LYS A 6 3.61 -1.71 -10.12
N ALA A 7 2.42 -1.13 -9.97
CA ALA A 7 1.30 -1.84 -9.39
C ALA A 7 1.07 -3.14 -10.18
N PRO A 8 0.81 -4.27 -9.50
CA PRO A 8 0.49 -5.50 -10.19
C PRO A 8 -0.77 -5.29 -11.02
N ASN A 9 -0.63 -5.47 -12.33
CA ASN A 9 -1.72 -5.32 -13.29
C ASN A 9 -2.40 -6.68 -13.49
N PHE A 10 -3.58 -6.84 -12.89
CA PHE A 10 -4.39 -8.05 -13.04
C PHE A 10 -5.34 -7.91 -14.22
N SER A 11 -5.38 -8.95 -15.08
CA SER A 11 -6.25 -8.96 -16.25
C SER A 11 -7.71 -9.14 -15.85
N LYS A 12 -8.59 -8.27 -16.34
CA LYS A 12 -10.04 -8.39 -16.17
C LYS A 12 -10.67 -9.51 -17.02
N THR A 13 -9.90 -10.11 -17.93
CA THR A 13 -10.35 -11.14 -18.89
C THR A 13 -9.61 -12.47 -18.66
N PHE A 14 -9.62 -12.97 -17.42
CA PHE A 14 -8.84 -14.14 -17.02
C PHE A 14 -9.30 -15.45 -17.67
N PHE A 15 -10.60 -15.68 -17.74
CA PHE A 15 -11.18 -16.89 -18.34
C PHE A 15 -11.66 -16.64 -19.76
N TYR A 16 -12.51 -15.63 -19.92
CA TYR A 16 -13.20 -15.32 -21.18
C TYR A 16 -12.78 -13.94 -21.67
N LYS A 17 -12.26 -13.86 -22.91
CA LYS A 17 -11.87 -12.58 -23.54
C LYS A 17 -13.07 -11.70 -23.86
N GLN A 18 -14.19 -12.32 -24.23
CA GLN A 18 -15.45 -11.67 -24.54
C GLN A 18 -16.57 -12.46 -23.84
N PRO A 19 -16.96 -12.07 -22.62
CA PRO A 19 -18.06 -12.73 -21.94
C PRO A 19 -19.38 -12.42 -22.65
N GLN A 20 -20.16 -13.46 -22.96
CA GLN A 20 -21.49 -13.37 -23.58
C GLN A 20 -22.62 -13.60 -22.57
N ASN A 21 -22.31 -14.22 -21.43
CA ASN A 21 -23.28 -14.58 -20.40
C ASN A 21 -22.88 -13.99 -19.05
N LYS A 22 -23.86 -13.71 -18.18
CA LYS A 22 -23.62 -13.24 -16.80
C LYS A 22 -22.72 -14.16 -15.99
N TYR A 23 -22.81 -15.47 -16.23
CA TYR A 23 -21.88 -16.45 -15.65
C TYR A 23 -20.41 -16.19 -16.03
N GLN A 24 -20.16 -15.87 -17.31
CA GLN A 24 -18.81 -15.62 -17.79
C GLN A 24 -18.25 -14.29 -17.26
N GLU A 25 -19.11 -13.26 -17.17
CA GLU A 25 -18.77 -12.00 -16.49
C GLU A 25 -18.44 -12.25 -15.01
N PHE A 26 -19.27 -13.05 -14.33
CA PHE A 26 -19.06 -13.43 -12.94
C PHE A 26 -17.74 -14.17 -12.72
N CYS A 27 -17.42 -15.19 -13.52
CA CYS A 27 -16.14 -15.90 -13.35
C CYS A 27 -14.93 -15.02 -13.67
N ASN A 28 -15.02 -14.11 -14.64
CA ASN A 28 -13.96 -13.14 -14.87
C ASN A 28 -13.79 -12.17 -13.68
N ALA A 29 -14.88 -11.70 -13.10
CA ALA A 29 -14.86 -10.81 -11.93
C ALA A 29 -14.32 -11.54 -10.69
N TYR A 30 -14.77 -12.77 -10.43
CA TYR A 30 -14.31 -13.60 -9.33
C TYR A 30 -12.81 -13.93 -9.46
N ALA A 31 -12.32 -14.19 -10.67
CA ALA A 31 -10.91 -14.38 -10.92
C ALA A 31 -10.09 -13.13 -10.58
N TYR A 32 -10.57 -11.96 -11.02
CA TYR A 32 -9.93 -10.68 -10.70
C TYR A 32 -9.90 -10.44 -9.18
N TYR A 33 -11.01 -10.70 -8.48
CA TYR A 33 -11.08 -10.60 -7.01
C TYR A 33 -10.03 -11.48 -6.32
N LYS A 34 -9.89 -12.73 -6.74
CA LYS A 34 -8.91 -13.67 -6.17
C LYS A 34 -7.47 -13.25 -6.49
N GLN A 35 -7.21 -12.80 -7.71
CA GLN A 35 -5.92 -12.25 -8.11
C GLN A 35 -5.54 -11.02 -7.27
N ALA A 36 -6.47 -10.09 -7.08
CA ALA A 36 -6.26 -8.90 -6.27
C ALA A 36 -6.04 -9.24 -4.78
N THR A 37 -6.78 -10.21 -4.25
CA THR A 37 -6.71 -10.61 -2.84
C THR A 37 -5.40 -11.34 -2.53
N LEU A 38 -5.01 -12.30 -3.37
CA LEU A 38 -3.81 -13.12 -3.19
C LEU A 38 -2.54 -12.43 -3.73
N CYS A 39 -2.71 -11.36 -4.49
CA CYS A 39 -1.65 -10.68 -5.24
C CYS A 39 -0.82 -11.62 -6.13
N ASP A 40 -1.43 -12.71 -6.60
CA ASP A 40 -0.78 -13.68 -7.49
C ASP A 40 -1.36 -13.54 -8.91
N PRO A 41 -0.53 -13.21 -9.92
CA PRO A 41 -0.99 -13.15 -11.29
C PRO A 41 -1.25 -14.53 -11.92
N LYS A 42 -0.67 -15.62 -11.37
CA LYS A 42 -0.70 -16.97 -11.95
C LYS A 42 -1.49 -17.96 -11.08
N LEU A 43 -2.76 -17.64 -10.81
CA LEU A 43 -3.65 -18.59 -10.15
C LEU A 43 -3.86 -19.85 -11.01
N ASN A 44 -3.99 -20.99 -10.33
CA ASN A 44 -4.40 -22.25 -10.96
C ASN A 44 -5.84 -22.11 -11.51
N ARG A 45 -5.97 -22.13 -12.84
CA ARG A 45 -7.24 -21.94 -13.54
C ARG A 45 -8.28 -23.01 -13.18
N GLU A 46 -7.87 -24.25 -12.95
CA GLU A 46 -8.78 -25.36 -12.67
C GLU A 46 -9.45 -25.19 -11.30
N LYS A 47 -8.62 -24.98 -10.27
CA LYS A 47 -9.11 -24.72 -8.92
C LYS A 47 -10.03 -23.49 -8.88
N LEU A 48 -9.63 -22.42 -9.57
CA LEU A 48 -10.40 -21.18 -9.63
C LEU A 48 -11.74 -21.35 -10.36
N SER A 49 -11.79 -22.20 -11.40
CA SER A 49 -13.02 -22.55 -12.10
C SER A 49 -13.98 -23.33 -11.20
N GLN A 50 -13.47 -24.31 -10.44
CA GLN A 50 -14.28 -25.08 -9.47
C GLN A 50 -14.84 -24.17 -8.37
N GLU A 51 -14.01 -23.28 -7.81
CA GLU A 51 -14.44 -22.28 -6.83
C GLU A 51 -15.49 -21.33 -7.42
N CYS A 52 -15.29 -20.83 -8.65
CA CYS A 52 -16.29 -19.98 -9.32
C CYS A 52 -17.63 -20.72 -9.49
N ALA A 53 -17.58 -21.98 -9.95
CA ALA A 53 -18.79 -22.77 -10.15
C ALA A 53 -19.55 -23.02 -8.84
N SER A 54 -18.84 -23.19 -7.73
CA SER A 54 -19.44 -23.32 -6.40
C SER A 54 -20.13 -22.02 -5.97
N GLU A 55 -19.42 -20.89 -6.02
CA GLU A 55 -19.96 -19.56 -5.69
C GLU A 55 -21.15 -19.18 -6.59
N TRP A 56 -21.05 -19.47 -7.89
CA TRP A 56 -22.12 -19.18 -8.83
C TRP A 56 -23.41 -19.94 -8.52
N LYS A 57 -23.34 -21.15 -7.95
CA LYS A 57 -24.55 -21.89 -7.57
C LYS A 57 -25.38 -21.16 -6.53
N ASP A 58 -24.75 -20.36 -5.68
CA ASP A 58 -25.44 -19.56 -4.67
C ASP A 58 -25.86 -18.21 -5.24
N VAL A 59 -24.98 -17.53 -5.98
CA VAL A 59 -25.26 -16.23 -6.58
C VAL A 59 -26.38 -16.29 -7.63
N LYS A 60 -26.46 -17.36 -8.43
CA LYS A 60 -27.48 -17.50 -9.49
C LYS A 60 -28.93 -17.62 -8.97
N LYS A 61 -29.11 -17.88 -7.67
CA LYS A 61 -30.44 -17.99 -7.04
C LYS A 61 -31.08 -16.61 -6.82
N HIS A 62 -30.28 -15.56 -6.90
CA HIS A 62 -30.71 -14.18 -6.67
C HIS A 62 -31.06 -13.48 -7.99
N ASP A 63 -31.69 -12.31 -7.88
CA ASP A 63 -32.07 -11.48 -9.01
C ASP A 63 -30.86 -10.94 -9.79
N ASN A 64 -31.08 -10.63 -11.07
CA ASN A 64 -30.03 -10.09 -11.95
C ASN A 64 -29.35 -8.83 -11.39
N VAL A 65 -30.10 -7.95 -10.71
CA VAL A 65 -29.57 -6.73 -10.08
C VAL A 65 -28.53 -7.08 -9.01
N PHE A 66 -28.79 -8.12 -8.22
CA PHE A 66 -27.84 -8.59 -7.20
C PHE A 66 -26.58 -9.16 -7.85
N ILE A 67 -26.74 -9.94 -8.92
CA ILE A 67 -25.62 -10.53 -9.66
C ILE A 67 -24.70 -9.43 -10.23
N GLU A 68 -25.28 -8.41 -10.86
CA GLU A 68 -24.52 -7.27 -11.39
C GLU A 68 -23.81 -6.49 -10.29
N SER A 69 -24.49 -6.25 -9.17
CA SER A 69 -23.88 -5.61 -8.00
C SER A 69 -22.67 -6.40 -7.50
N LYS A 70 -22.78 -7.73 -7.43
CA LYS A 70 -21.69 -8.61 -6.99
C LYS A 70 -20.49 -8.60 -7.94
N ILE A 71 -20.76 -8.61 -9.26
CA ILE A 71 -19.73 -8.47 -10.30
C ILE A 71 -18.98 -7.13 -10.13
N CYS A 72 -19.73 -6.04 -9.92
CA CYS A 72 -19.15 -4.72 -9.70
C CYS A 72 -18.29 -4.67 -8.43
N GLU A 73 -18.75 -5.31 -7.35
CA GLU A 73 -18.01 -5.42 -6.09
C GLU A 73 -16.66 -6.13 -6.29
N TYR A 74 -16.66 -7.26 -7.00
CA TYR A 74 -15.43 -8.01 -7.30
C TYR A 74 -14.43 -7.18 -8.12
N TYR A 75 -14.88 -6.44 -9.13
CA TYR A 75 -14.00 -5.55 -9.90
C TYR A 75 -13.50 -4.33 -9.13
N LYS A 76 -14.20 -3.89 -8.07
CA LYS A 76 -13.75 -2.80 -7.19
C LYS A 76 -12.67 -3.23 -6.20
N THR A 77 -12.36 -4.52 -6.12
CA THR A 77 -11.35 -5.03 -5.17
C THR A 77 -9.97 -4.49 -5.52
N ILE A 78 -9.39 -3.73 -4.58
CA ILE A 78 -8.05 -3.15 -4.73
C ILE A 78 -7.02 -4.19 -4.27
N PRO A 79 -5.97 -4.47 -5.08
CA PRO A 79 -4.89 -5.35 -4.67
C PRO A 79 -4.22 -4.92 -3.37
N THR A 80 -4.05 -5.87 -2.45
CA THR A 80 -3.51 -5.64 -1.10
C THR A 80 -2.09 -5.06 -1.10
N THR A 81 -1.27 -5.31 -2.12
CA THR A 81 0.07 -4.71 -2.27
C THR A 81 0.04 -3.20 -2.53
N VAL A 82 -1.08 -2.66 -2.99
CA VAL A 82 -1.26 -1.21 -3.18
C VAL A 82 -1.67 -0.54 -1.86
N ARG A 83 -2.24 -1.30 -0.91
CA ARG A 83 -2.76 -0.76 0.36
C ARG A 83 -1.67 -0.20 1.27
N SER A 84 -0.49 -0.84 1.35
CA SER A 84 0.61 -0.34 2.20
C SER A 84 1.11 1.03 1.71
N HIS A 85 1.32 1.18 0.40
CA HIS A 85 1.82 2.43 -0.18
C HIS A 85 0.76 3.54 -0.24
N GLN A 86 -0.51 3.20 -0.51
CA GLN A 86 -1.61 4.17 -0.44
C GLN A 86 -1.86 4.67 0.98
N GLN A 87 -1.80 3.79 2.00
CA GLN A 87 -1.91 4.22 3.39
C GLN A 87 -0.76 5.16 3.79
N ILE A 88 0.47 4.92 3.33
CA ILE A 88 1.60 5.81 3.59
C ILE A 88 1.38 7.20 2.95
N LEU A 89 0.83 7.24 1.72
CA LEU A 89 0.57 8.50 1.02
C LEU A 89 -0.62 9.28 1.60
N MET A 90 -1.66 8.59 2.10
CA MET A 90 -2.85 9.22 2.69
C MET A 90 -2.70 9.56 4.17
N SER A 91 -1.83 8.86 4.92
CA SER A 91 -1.53 9.21 6.33
C SER A 91 -0.77 10.52 6.49
N ARG A 92 -0.22 11.10 5.41
CA ARG A 92 0.47 12.40 5.49
C ARG A 92 -0.45 13.60 5.74
N ASN A 93 -1.76 13.42 5.64
CA ASN A 93 -2.74 14.49 5.90
C ASN A 93 -3.43 14.37 7.27
N ALA A 94 -3.10 13.36 8.08
CA ALA A 94 -3.49 13.34 9.48
C ALA A 94 -2.46 14.14 10.28
N THR A 95 -2.77 15.41 10.54
CA THR A 95 -2.19 16.13 11.68
C THR A 95 -2.24 15.21 12.91
N PRO A 96 -1.12 14.93 13.58
CA PRO A 96 -1.19 14.26 14.87
C PRO A 96 -1.80 15.26 15.86
N SER A 97 -3.10 15.13 16.10
CA SER A 97 -3.72 15.67 17.30
C SER A 97 -3.03 15.00 18.48
N SER A 98 -2.30 15.82 19.23
CA SER A 98 -1.49 15.41 20.35
C SER A 98 -2.35 14.81 21.47
N HIS A 99 -2.24 13.50 21.70
CA HIS A 99 -2.47 12.96 23.03
C HIS A 99 -1.16 13.04 23.80
N HIS A 100 -0.98 14.19 24.46
CA HIS A 100 -0.02 14.35 25.53
C HIS A 100 -0.47 13.52 26.73
N THR A 101 0.23 12.43 27.00
CA THR A 101 0.40 11.92 28.37
C THR A 101 1.31 12.91 29.10
N PRO A 102 0.96 13.45 30.29
CA PRO A 102 1.78 14.42 30.98
C PRO A 102 2.88 13.72 31.78
N THR A 103 4.13 13.93 31.39
CA THR A 103 5.31 13.64 32.21
C THR A 103 6.31 14.79 32.06
N PRO A 104 7.12 15.09 33.11
CA PRO A 104 7.31 16.45 33.58
C PRO A 104 8.30 17.25 32.74
N SER A 105 8.05 18.55 32.69
CA SER A 105 8.93 19.63 32.30
C SER A 105 10.42 19.36 32.55
N THR A 106 11.19 19.20 31.48
CA THR A 106 12.62 19.51 31.51
C THR A 106 12.93 20.46 30.35
N SER A 107 13.49 21.60 30.73
CA SER A 107 13.91 22.72 29.90
C SER A 107 14.56 22.33 28.59
N LYS A 108 14.19 23.04 27.51
CA LYS A 108 14.88 23.04 26.21
C LYS A 108 16.37 23.33 26.40
N GLN A 109 17.21 22.29 26.39
CA GLN A 109 18.64 22.43 26.28
C GLN A 109 19.07 21.84 24.94
N TYR A 110 19.16 22.68 23.91
CA TYR A 110 19.73 22.31 22.62
C TYR A 110 21.25 22.20 22.77
N LYS A 111 21.72 21.05 23.27
CA LYS A 111 23.14 20.71 23.26
C LYS A 111 23.27 19.25 22.88
N GLU A 112 23.24 18.94 21.60
CA GLU A 112 23.93 17.74 21.15
C GLU A 112 24.29 17.84 19.67
N TYR A 113 25.60 17.84 19.43
CA TYR A 113 26.17 17.56 18.13
C TYR A 113 25.66 16.17 17.69
N ILE A 114 25.29 15.99 16.43
CA ILE A 114 24.81 14.69 15.96
C ILE A 114 26.00 13.72 15.96
N ASP A 115 25.92 12.64 16.73
CA ASP A 115 26.94 11.58 16.75
C ASP A 115 26.89 10.76 15.45
N ILE A 116 27.79 11.12 14.53
CA ILE A 116 27.96 10.49 13.23
C ILE A 116 28.57 9.08 13.31
N THR A 117 29.13 8.66 14.45
CA THR A 117 29.75 7.33 14.60
C THR A 117 28.72 6.20 14.76
N SER A 118 27.51 6.56 15.21
CA SER A 118 26.38 5.65 15.35
C SER A 118 25.63 5.37 14.03
N LEU A 119 25.95 6.09 12.95
CA LEU A 119 25.21 6.00 11.70
C LEU A 119 25.55 4.71 10.92
N PRO A 120 24.54 3.99 10.38
CA PRO A 120 24.77 2.85 9.50
C PRO A 120 25.62 3.22 8.28
N LYS A 121 26.52 2.31 7.86
CA LYS A 121 27.45 2.54 6.73
C LYS A 121 26.76 2.86 5.40
N ASN A 122 25.50 2.46 5.22
CA ASN A 122 24.71 2.72 4.02
C ASN A 122 23.92 4.04 4.06
N ALA A 123 23.97 4.81 5.16
CA ALA A 123 23.19 6.02 5.37
C ALA A 123 23.93 7.31 4.94
N LYS A 124 24.53 7.31 3.74
CA LYS A 124 25.39 8.41 3.25
C LYS A 124 24.70 9.77 3.29
N SER A 125 23.44 9.87 2.87
CA SER A 125 22.69 11.14 2.88
C SER A 125 22.46 11.67 4.30
N GLN A 126 22.25 10.78 5.28
CA GLN A 126 22.08 11.16 6.68
C GLN A 126 23.39 11.65 7.27
N TYR A 127 24.50 10.99 6.93
CA TYR A 127 25.84 11.43 7.28
C TYR A 127 26.14 12.83 6.74
N ASP A 128 25.89 13.07 5.45
CA ASP A 128 26.13 14.37 4.82
C ASP A 128 25.27 15.49 5.44
N ALA A 129 24.02 15.17 5.79
CA ALA A 129 23.14 16.10 6.50
C ALA A 129 23.63 16.40 7.93
N ALA A 130 24.02 15.37 8.67
CA ALA A 130 24.56 15.50 10.02
C ALA A 130 25.82 16.37 10.04
N VAL A 131 26.75 16.16 9.09
CA VAL A 131 27.96 16.98 8.93
C VAL A 131 27.62 18.45 8.68
N LYS A 132 26.64 18.74 7.80
CA LYS A 132 26.20 20.12 7.52
C LYS A 132 25.59 20.79 8.75
N ILE A 133 24.73 20.09 9.47
CA ILE A 133 24.08 20.58 10.70
C ILE A 133 25.14 20.90 11.76
N ASN A 134 26.07 19.98 11.98
CA ASN A 134 27.19 20.11 12.90
C ASN A 134 28.12 21.28 12.54
N SER A 135 28.43 21.47 11.27
CA SER A 135 29.20 22.60 10.77
C SER A 135 28.48 23.94 11.00
N ALA A 136 27.18 24.00 10.71
CA ALA A 136 26.37 25.19 10.93
C ALA A 136 26.29 25.56 12.42
N MET A 137 26.12 24.58 13.32
CA MET A 137 26.14 24.79 14.77
C MET A 137 27.49 25.34 15.24
N LYS A 138 28.61 24.79 14.74
CA LYS A 138 29.96 25.31 15.06
C LYS A 138 30.11 26.78 14.63
N LYS A 139 29.63 27.13 13.44
CA LYS A 139 29.66 28.51 12.92
C LYS A 139 28.79 29.46 13.75
N TYR A 140 27.58 29.03 14.12
CA TYR A 140 26.69 29.82 14.97
C TYR A 140 27.34 30.12 16.35
N LEU A 141 27.97 29.12 16.96
CA LEU A 141 28.66 29.27 18.24
C LEU A 141 29.93 30.12 18.15
N SER A 142 30.59 30.19 17.00
CA SER A 142 31.76 31.06 16.80
C SER A 142 31.42 32.51 16.50
N VAL A 143 30.22 32.80 15.97
CA VAL A 143 29.78 34.17 15.61
C VAL A 143 29.12 34.89 16.79
N ASN A 144 28.49 34.16 17.71
CA ASN A 144 27.80 34.72 18.88
C ASN A 144 28.66 34.66 20.17
N LYS A 145 29.98 34.76 20.02
CA LYS A 145 30.97 34.72 21.11
C LYS A 145 31.74 36.02 21.12
#